data_AF-A0A4R0I4S0-F1
#
_entry.id   AF-A0A4R0I4S0-F1
#
_cell.length_a   1.000
_cell.length_b   1.000
_cell.length_c   1.000
_cell.angle_alpha   90.00
_cell.angle_beta   90.00
_cell.angle_gamma   90.00
#
_symmetry.space_group_name_H-M   'P 1'
#
loop_
_entity.id
_entity.type
_entity.pdbx_description
1 polymer ?
#
loop_
_entity_poly.entity_id
_entity_poly.type
_entity_poly.pdbx_seq_one_letter_code
_entity_poly.pdbx_strand_id
1 'polypeptide(L)'
;MGIEDLLGGRDLGDVKKAVGFVMENSDDFQKVLNLVRGLPDDALGLIGKLPELLKTIGSGLAEAGEQAAKAAGALVGDDGEGGARKALAGSAGTMNAAKDKLHDAAGMLAGLAGELDKIPGIGDAAAKKLNDGSGQIGGVATEIEALAGNLQDLSGILATVGEALNGLGTKLTESGGSVKTLLS
;
A
#
# COMPACT_ATOMS: atom_id res chain seq x y z
N MET A 1 33.58 64.49 -6.23
CA MET A 1 32.60 63.44 -5.88
C MET A 1 32.34 63.55 -4.40
N GLY A 2 31.13 63.95 -4.01
CA GLY A 2 30.75 63.97 -2.60
C GLY A 2 30.49 62.55 -2.09
N ILE A 3 30.55 62.34 -0.77
CA ILE A 3 30.18 61.05 -0.15
C ILE A 3 28.73 60.67 -0.48
N GLU A 4 27.86 61.65 -0.72
CA GLU A 4 26.47 61.46 -1.13
C GLU A 4 26.35 60.85 -2.54
N ASP A 5 27.27 61.16 -3.46
CA ASP A 5 27.34 60.52 -4.80
C ASP A 5 27.81 59.06 -4.70
N LEU A 6 28.71 58.77 -3.77
CA LEU A 6 29.24 57.41 -3.50
C LEU A 6 28.21 56.48 -2.85
N LEU A 7 27.23 57.05 -2.14
CA LEU A 7 26.15 56.31 -1.46
C LEU A 7 24.91 56.11 -2.35
N GLY A 8 24.91 56.64 -3.57
CA GLY A 8 23.84 56.40 -4.56
C GLY A 8 22.45 56.82 -4.07
N GLY A 9 22.36 57.88 -3.25
CA GLY A 9 21.09 58.38 -2.72
C GLY A 9 20.55 57.68 -1.47
N ARG A 10 21.36 56.85 -0.79
CA ARG A 10 20.97 56.23 0.50
C ARG A 10 21.27 57.15 1.68
N ASP A 11 20.37 57.20 2.65
CA ASP A 11 20.55 57.98 3.88
C ASP A 11 21.76 57.47 4.68
N LEU A 12 22.64 58.41 5.03
CA LEU A 12 23.83 58.19 5.86
C LEU A 12 23.46 57.66 7.25
N GLY A 13 22.27 57.98 7.76
CA GLY A 13 21.72 57.46 9.00
C GLY A 13 21.48 55.95 8.94
N ASP A 14 20.85 55.47 7.87
CA ASP A 14 20.57 54.05 7.67
C ASP A 14 21.82 53.23 7.38
N VAL A 15 22.79 53.81 6.65
CA VAL A 15 24.10 53.20 6.45
C VAL A 15 24.83 53.05 7.79
N LYS A 16 24.81 54.07 8.65
CA LYS A 16 25.40 53.99 10.00
C LYS A 16 24.73 52.93 10.88
N LYS A 17 23.41 52.78 10.82
CA LYS A 17 22.69 51.72 11.56
C LYS A 17 23.07 50.33 11.07
N ALA A 18 23.13 50.13 9.76
CA ALA A 18 23.54 48.85 9.17
C ALA A 18 24.98 48.50 9.53
N VAL A 19 25.90 49.48 9.44
CA VAL A 19 27.30 49.30 9.84
C VAL A 19 27.42 49.06 11.34
N GLY A 20 26.65 49.78 12.17
CA GLY A 20 26.57 49.56 13.62
C GLY A 20 26.11 48.15 13.96
N PHE A 21 25.05 47.66 13.32
CA PHE A 21 24.56 46.30 13.48
C PHE A 21 25.61 45.25 13.10
N VAL A 22 26.33 45.43 11.99
CA VAL A 22 27.41 44.51 11.58
C VAL A 22 28.59 44.55 12.56
N MET A 23 28.92 45.73 13.10
CA MET A 23 29.98 45.87 14.10
C MET A 23 29.59 45.23 15.44
N GLU A 24 28.33 45.39 15.88
CA GLU A 24 27.81 44.79 17.11
C GLU A 24 27.75 43.26 17.03
N ASN A 25 27.53 42.71 15.83
CA ASN A 25 27.43 41.28 15.58
C ASN A 25 28.68 40.69 14.89
N SER A 26 29.81 41.42 14.91
CA SER A 26 30.98 41.08 14.09
C SER A 26 31.56 39.70 14.41
N ASP A 27 31.53 39.31 15.68
CA ASP A 27 32.06 38.02 16.14
C ASP A 27 31.22 36.84 15.63
N ASP A 28 29.91 37.03 15.58
CA ASP A 28 28.99 36.01 15.08
C ASP A 28 29.05 35.92 13.55
N PHE A 29 29.20 37.05 12.85
CA PHE A 29 29.52 37.06 11.43
C PHE A 29 30.84 36.36 11.14
N GLN A 30 31.88 36.57 11.93
CA GLN A 30 33.15 35.86 11.77
C GLN A 30 33.03 34.36 12.02
N LYS A 31 32.25 33.93 13.02
CA LYS A 31 31.98 32.49 13.25
C LYS A 31 31.29 31.86 12.05
N VAL A 32 30.26 32.51 11.50
CA VAL A 32 29.54 32.03 10.31
C VAL A 32 30.47 32.02 9.09
N LEU A 33 31.29 33.05 8.90
CA LEU A 33 32.22 33.13 7.78
C LEU A 33 33.30 32.05 7.85
N ASN A 34 33.80 31.75 9.06
CA ASN A 34 34.77 30.68 9.30
C ASN A 34 34.14 29.30 9.13
N LEU A 35 32.88 29.12 9.53
CA LEU A 35 32.13 27.89 9.30
C LEU A 35 31.91 27.63 7.80
N VAL A 36 31.50 28.66 7.05
CA VAL A 36 31.30 28.60 5.60
C VAL A 36 32.61 28.38 4.85
N ARG A 37 33.71 29.01 5.28
CA ARG A 37 35.05 28.78 4.71
C ARG A 37 35.67 27.44 5.07
N GLY A 38 35.27 26.86 6.20
CA GLY A 38 35.73 25.55 6.66
C GLY A 38 35.02 24.38 5.99
N LEU A 39 33.93 24.64 5.26
CA LEU A 39 33.24 23.62 4.47
C LEU A 39 34.05 23.31 3.19
N PRO A 40 34.24 22.03 2.84
CA PRO A 40 34.77 21.66 1.53
C PRO A 40 33.93 22.26 0.40
N ASP A 41 34.53 22.59 -0.74
CA ASP A 41 33.80 23.13 -1.90
C ASP A 41 32.66 22.19 -2.35
N ASP A 42 32.84 20.87 -2.19
CA ASP A 42 31.82 19.85 -2.43
C ASP A 42 30.61 19.98 -1.49
N ALA A 43 30.82 20.42 -0.25
CA ALA A 43 29.76 20.65 0.72
C ALA A 43 28.98 21.94 0.42
N LEU A 44 29.64 22.99 -0.07
CA LEU A 44 28.99 24.21 -0.55
C LEU A 44 28.14 23.93 -1.80
N GLY A 45 28.67 23.12 -2.74
CA GLY A 45 27.93 22.66 -3.91
C GLY A 45 26.71 21.78 -3.54
N LEU A 46 26.82 20.95 -2.51
CA LEU A 46 25.72 20.14 -2.00
C LEU A 46 24.64 20.99 -1.32
N ILE A 47 25.03 21.97 -0.49
CA ILE A 47 24.10 22.93 0.15
C ILE A 47 23.31 23.70 -0.93
N GLY A 48 23.96 24.13 -2.01
CA GLY A 48 23.29 24.79 -3.13
C GLY A 48 22.29 23.90 -3.89
N LYS A 49 22.51 22.58 -3.91
CA LYS A 49 21.61 21.59 -4.56
C LYS A 49 20.56 21.01 -3.61
N LEU A 50 20.74 21.18 -2.30
CA LEU A 50 19.90 20.59 -1.27
C LEU A 50 18.40 20.95 -1.45
N PRO A 51 18.01 22.20 -1.78
CA PRO A 51 16.60 22.53 -2.01
C PRO A 51 15.98 21.74 -3.17
N GLU A 52 16.69 21.59 -4.29
CA GLU A 52 16.22 20.81 -5.45
C GLU A 52 16.18 19.30 -5.16
N LEU A 53 17.14 18.79 -4.38
CA LEU A 53 17.12 17.39 -3.91
C LEU A 53 15.92 17.13 -3.01
N LEU A 54 15.69 18.00 -2.03
CA LEU A 54 14.53 17.89 -1.13
C LEU A 54 13.21 18.00 -1.92
N LYS A 55 13.13 18.91 -2.89
CA LYS A 55 11.95 19.03 -3.76
C LYS A 55 11.70 17.75 -4.56
N THR A 56 12.75 17.15 -5.11
CA THR A 56 12.68 15.88 -5.83
C THR A 56 12.22 14.74 -4.90
N ILE A 57 12.78 14.67 -3.70
CA ILE A 57 12.38 13.69 -2.68
C ILE A 57 10.91 13.88 -2.29
N GLY A 58 10.48 15.12 -2.06
CA GLY A 58 9.10 15.44 -1.69
C GLY A 58 8.10 15.01 -2.75
N SER A 59 8.37 15.32 -4.02
CA SER A 59 7.54 14.86 -5.15
C SER A 59 7.55 13.33 -5.26
N GLY A 60 8.72 12.70 -5.17
CA GLY A 60 8.83 11.23 -5.25
C GLY A 60 8.08 10.51 -4.13
N LEU A 61 8.09 11.07 -2.91
CA LEU A 61 7.31 10.56 -1.79
C LEU A 61 5.80 10.70 -2.04
N ALA A 62 5.35 11.86 -2.54
CA ALA A 62 3.94 12.08 -2.84
C ALA A 62 3.43 11.10 -3.92
N GLU A 63 4.21 10.90 -4.99
CA GLU A 63 3.91 9.93 -6.04
C GLU A 63 3.88 8.50 -5.52
N ALA A 64 4.88 8.11 -4.72
CA ALA A 64 4.91 6.78 -4.10
C ALA A 64 3.69 6.55 -3.19
N GLY A 65 3.27 7.60 -2.46
CA GLY A 65 2.06 7.56 -1.64
C GLY A 65 0.79 7.32 -2.46
N GLU A 66 0.65 8.03 -3.59
CA GLU A 66 -0.48 7.85 -4.51
C GLU A 66 -0.50 6.44 -5.13
N GLN A 67 0.66 5.91 -5.51
CA GLN A 67 0.76 4.55 -6.05
C GLN A 67 0.42 3.49 -5.00
N ALA A 68 0.85 3.67 -3.74
CA ALA A 68 0.47 2.78 -2.64
C ALA A 68 -1.04 2.80 -2.39
N ALA A 69 -1.68 3.98 -2.43
CA ALA A 69 -3.13 4.11 -2.31
C ALA A 69 -3.88 3.43 -3.48
N LYS A 70 -3.40 3.57 -4.72
CA LYS A 70 -3.98 2.87 -5.89
C LYS A 70 -3.85 1.35 -5.76
N ALA A 71 -2.71 0.86 -5.29
CA ALA A 71 -2.51 -0.56 -5.05
C ALA A 71 -3.46 -1.07 -3.95
N ALA A 72 -3.64 -0.31 -2.86
CA ALA A 72 -4.63 -0.62 -1.84
C ALA A 72 -6.04 -0.72 -2.43
N GLY A 73 -6.48 0.30 -3.19
CA GLY A 73 -7.79 0.31 -3.85
C GLY A 73 -8.00 -0.87 -4.81
N ALA A 74 -6.96 -1.33 -5.51
CA ALA A 74 -7.05 -2.54 -6.35
C ALA A 74 -7.27 -3.82 -5.53
N LEU A 75 -6.65 -3.91 -4.34
CA LEU A 75 -6.77 -5.08 -3.46
C LEU A 75 -8.10 -5.12 -2.72
N VAL A 76 -8.53 -3.99 -2.16
CA VAL A 76 -9.66 -3.93 -1.21
C VAL A 76 -10.76 -2.96 -1.60
N GLY A 77 -10.66 -2.25 -2.71
CA GLY A 77 -11.59 -1.17 -3.05
C GLY A 77 -11.42 0.08 -2.18
N ASP A 78 -12.04 1.18 -2.58
CA ASP A 78 -11.96 2.45 -1.83
C ASP A 78 -12.72 2.39 -0.49
N ASP A 79 -13.70 1.50 -0.38
CA ASP A 79 -14.49 1.22 0.83
C ASP A 79 -13.91 0.09 1.70
N GLY A 80 -12.81 -0.54 1.27
CA GLY A 80 -12.25 -1.71 1.93
C GLY A 80 -13.03 -3.02 1.70
N GLU A 81 -14.15 -2.98 0.96
CA GLU A 81 -15.04 -4.12 0.71
C GLU A 81 -15.05 -4.59 -0.75
N GLY A 82 -14.22 -3.98 -1.60
CA GLY A 82 -14.10 -4.22 -3.03
C GLY A 82 -12.84 -4.97 -3.47
N GLY A 83 -12.41 -4.70 -4.71
CA GLY A 83 -11.15 -5.19 -5.28
C GLY A 83 -11.04 -6.71 -5.42
N ALA A 84 -9.79 -7.17 -5.47
CA ALA A 84 -9.45 -8.60 -5.52
C ALA A 84 -9.98 -9.37 -4.31
N ARG A 85 -10.01 -8.74 -3.12
CA ARG A 85 -10.58 -9.31 -1.89
C ARG A 85 -12.02 -9.78 -2.10
N LYS A 86 -12.89 -8.93 -2.65
CA LYS A 86 -14.30 -9.24 -2.90
C LYS A 86 -14.47 -10.37 -3.92
N ALA A 87 -13.66 -10.36 -4.98
CA ALA A 87 -13.68 -11.41 -6.00
C ALA A 87 -13.33 -12.79 -5.41
N LEU A 88 -12.33 -12.86 -4.52
CA LEU A 88 -11.96 -14.09 -3.81
C LEU A 88 -13.08 -14.56 -2.88
N ALA A 89 -13.67 -13.65 -2.09
CA ALA A 89 -14.78 -14.00 -1.20
C ALA A 89 -16.00 -14.53 -1.98
N GLY A 90 -16.34 -13.90 -3.11
CA GLY A 90 -17.39 -14.40 -4.00
C GLY A 90 -17.07 -15.76 -4.64
N SER A 91 -15.81 -16.00 -4.97
CA SER A 91 -15.35 -17.30 -5.48
C SER A 91 -15.47 -18.39 -4.41
N ALA A 92 -15.08 -18.11 -3.16
CA ALA A 92 -15.28 -19.02 -2.03
C ALA A 92 -16.77 -19.35 -1.83
N GLY A 93 -17.65 -18.35 -1.90
CA GLY A 93 -19.10 -18.57 -1.84
C GLY A 93 -19.62 -19.47 -2.97
N THR A 94 -19.12 -19.28 -4.19
CA THR A 94 -19.47 -20.14 -5.34
C THR A 94 -18.98 -21.58 -5.13
N MET A 95 -17.78 -21.76 -4.58
CA MET A 95 -17.25 -23.09 -4.26
C MET A 95 -18.06 -23.79 -3.18
N ASN A 96 -18.47 -23.08 -2.12
CA ASN A 96 -19.37 -23.66 -1.10
C ASN A 96 -20.69 -24.13 -1.70
N ALA A 97 -21.30 -23.33 -2.58
CA ALA A 97 -22.51 -23.75 -3.29
C ALA A 97 -22.29 -24.96 -4.21
N ALA A 98 -21.10 -25.09 -4.80
CA ALA A 98 -20.72 -26.27 -5.58
C ALA A 98 -20.51 -27.51 -4.70
N LYS A 99 -19.86 -27.36 -3.54
CA LYS A 99 -19.71 -28.41 -2.53
C LYS A 99 -21.07 -28.94 -2.08
N ASP A 100 -22.02 -28.06 -1.75
CA ASP A 100 -23.35 -28.48 -1.31
C ASP A 100 -24.06 -29.31 -2.39
N LYS A 101 -24.02 -28.87 -3.65
CA LYS A 101 -24.57 -29.63 -4.78
C LYS A 101 -23.91 -31.00 -4.99
N LEU A 102 -22.60 -31.10 -4.77
CA LEU A 102 -21.89 -32.38 -4.84
C LEU A 102 -22.28 -33.30 -3.69
N HIS A 103 -22.48 -32.76 -2.50
CA HIS A 103 -22.97 -33.52 -1.35
C HIS A 103 -24.39 -34.07 -1.61
N ASP A 104 -25.27 -33.24 -2.17
CA ASP A 104 -26.61 -33.68 -2.58
C ASP A 104 -26.54 -34.79 -3.64
N ALA A 105 -25.68 -34.62 -4.66
CA ALA A 105 -25.48 -35.63 -5.70
C ALA A 105 -24.94 -36.95 -5.13
N ALA A 106 -23.99 -36.90 -4.20
CA ALA A 106 -23.50 -38.08 -3.49
C ALA A 106 -24.64 -38.76 -2.72
N GLY A 107 -25.43 -38.00 -1.96
CA GLY A 107 -26.60 -38.51 -1.24
C GLY A 107 -27.61 -39.21 -2.16
N MET A 108 -27.89 -38.64 -3.33
CA MET A 108 -28.77 -39.26 -4.33
C MET A 108 -28.21 -40.58 -4.87
N LEU A 109 -26.90 -40.64 -5.16
CA LEU A 109 -26.26 -41.88 -5.63
C LEU A 109 -26.26 -42.97 -4.54
N ALA A 110 -25.99 -42.61 -3.29
CA ALA A 110 -26.07 -43.53 -2.16
C ALA A 110 -27.50 -44.05 -1.96
N GLY A 111 -28.50 -43.16 -2.10
CA GLY A 111 -29.91 -43.55 -2.06
C GLY A 111 -30.28 -44.53 -3.19
N LEU A 112 -29.84 -44.25 -4.41
CA LEU A 112 -30.04 -45.16 -5.55
C LEU A 112 -29.33 -46.50 -5.34
N ALA A 113 -28.12 -46.50 -4.77
CA ALA A 113 -27.41 -47.73 -4.40
C ALA A 113 -28.25 -48.57 -3.42
N GLY A 114 -28.84 -47.92 -2.41
CA GLY A 114 -29.72 -48.59 -1.44
C GLY A 114 -31.00 -49.16 -2.04
N GLU A 115 -31.58 -48.53 -3.06
CA GLU A 115 -32.73 -49.10 -3.79
C GLU A 115 -32.30 -50.26 -4.70
N LEU A 116 -31.14 -50.16 -5.33
CA LEU A 116 -30.62 -51.19 -6.23
C LEU A 116 -30.23 -52.47 -5.47
N ASP A 117 -29.72 -52.33 -4.25
CA ASP A 117 -29.38 -53.44 -3.36
C ASP A 117 -30.60 -54.33 -3.02
N LYS A 118 -31.81 -53.76 -3.06
CA LYS A 118 -33.06 -54.51 -2.84
C LYS A 118 -33.49 -55.37 -4.04
N ILE A 119 -32.82 -55.26 -5.19
CA ILE A 119 -33.16 -55.98 -6.43
C ILE A 119 -32.31 -57.26 -6.57
N PRO A 120 -32.91 -58.47 -6.47
CA PRO A 120 -32.17 -59.72 -6.57
C PRO A 120 -31.49 -59.92 -7.94
N GLY A 121 -30.28 -60.49 -7.94
CA GLY A 121 -29.58 -60.95 -9.15
C GLY A 121 -28.84 -59.87 -9.97
N ILE A 122 -29.11 -58.59 -9.74
CA ILE A 122 -28.46 -57.45 -10.44
C ILE A 122 -27.94 -56.40 -9.45
N GLY A 123 -28.50 -56.35 -8.24
CA GLY A 123 -28.34 -55.25 -7.28
C GLY A 123 -26.92 -55.04 -6.74
N ASP A 124 -26.26 -56.10 -6.29
CA ASP A 124 -25.12 -55.99 -5.37
C ASP A 124 -23.88 -55.31 -5.99
N ALA A 125 -23.48 -55.73 -7.20
CA ALA A 125 -22.32 -55.16 -7.87
C ALA A 125 -22.56 -53.71 -8.35
N ALA A 126 -23.78 -53.38 -8.74
CA ALA A 126 -24.14 -52.04 -9.21
C ALA A 126 -24.38 -51.08 -8.03
N ALA A 127 -25.00 -51.54 -6.95
CA ALA A 127 -25.15 -50.81 -5.69
C ALA A 127 -23.78 -50.46 -5.11
N LYS A 128 -22.85 -51.43 -5.08
CA LYS A 128 -21.47 -51.17 -4.64
C LYS A 128 -20.79 -50.08 -5.46
N LYS A 129 -20.86 -50.13 -6.79
CA LYS A 129 -20.29 -49.09 -7.66
C LYS A 129 -20.89 -47.70 -7.41
N LEU A 130 -22.19 -47.62 -7.17
CA LEU A 130 -22.86 -46.36 -6.87
C LEU A 130 -22.45 -45.81 -5.50
N ASN A 131 -22.31 -46.68 -4.49
CA ASN A 131 -21.79 -46.28 -3.17
C ASN A 131 -20.34 -45.81 -3.24
N ASP A 132 -19.47 -46.52 -3.96
CA ASP A 132 -18.08 -46.11 -4.16
C ASP A 132 -18.02 -44.74 -4.87
N GLY A 133 -18.83 -44.55 -5.92
CA GLY A 133 -18.93 -43.28 -6.63
C GLY A 133 -19.46 -42.14 -5.76
N SER A 134 -20.48 -42.40 -4.93
CA SER A 134 -20.97 -41.45 -3.93
C SER A 134 -19.85 -41.05 -2.96
N GLY A 135 -19.08 -42.02 -2.45
CA GLY A 135 -17.95 -41.76 -1.57
C GLY A 135 -16.88 -40.88 -2.22
N GLN A 136 -16.55 -41.13 -3.49
CA GLN A 136 -15.61 -40.31 -4.25
C GLN A 136 -16.11 -38.86 -4.42
N ILE A 137 -17.39 -38.68 -4.77
CA ILE A 137 -17.98 -37.34 -4.90
C ILE A 137 -17.99 -36.61 -3.56
N GLY A 138 -18.30 -37.29 -2.46
CA GLY A 138 -18.19 -36.72 -1.11
C GLY A 138 -16.76 -36.28 -0.76
N GLY A 139 -15.75 -37.04 -1.19
CA GLY A 139 -14.35 -36.66 -1.08
C GLY A 139 -14.03 -35.37 -1.85
N VAL A 140 -14.45 -35.27 -3.11
CA VAL A 140 -14.28 -34.05 -3.93
C VAL A 140 -14.98 -32.85 -3.29
N ALA A 141 -16.19 -33.03 -2.74
CA ALA A 141 -16.88 -31.96 -2.03
C ALA A 141 -16.06 -31.43 -0.84
N THR A 142 -15.43 -32.33 -0.07
CA THR A 142 -14.56 -31.97 1.05
C THR A 142 -13.31 -31.18 0.59
N GLU A 143 -12.71 -31.56 -0.54
CA GLU A 143 -11.58 -30.83 -1.11
C GLU A 143 -11.98 -29.41 -1.58
N ILE A 144 -13.18 -29.28 -2.17
CA ILE A 144 -13.71 -27.96 -2.58
C ILE A 144 -13.99 -27.08 -1.37
N GLU A 145 -14.50 -27.63 -0.27
CA GLU A 145 -14.69 -26.90 0.99
C GLU A 145 -13.36 -26.37 1.55
N ALA A 146 -12.31 -27.20 1.54
CA ALA A 146 -10.98 -26.78 1.95
C ALA A 146 -10.43 -25.65 1.05
N LEU A 147 -10.65 -25.74 -0.27
CA LEU A 147 -10.25 -24.69 -1.21
C LEU A 147 -11.03 -23.39 -0.98
N ALA A 148 -12.34 -23.47 -0.73
CA ALA A 148 -13.16 -22.31 -0.39
C ALA A 148 -12.65 -21.60 0.88
N GLY A 149 -12.30 -22.38 1.91
CA GLY A 149 -11.66 -21.87 3.13
C GLY A 149 -10.36 -21.12 2.83
N ASN A 150 -9.46 -21.72 2.05
CA ASN A 150 -8.20 -21.08 1.65
C ASN A 150 -8.40 -19.76 0.89
N LEU A 151 -9.42 -19.67 0.02
CA LEU A 151 -9.75 -18.43 -0.69
C LEU A 151 -10.27 -17.35 0.27
N GLN A 152 -11.00 -17.74 1.30
CA GLN A 152 -11.50 -16.82 2.32
C GLN A 152 -10.37 -16.31 3.21
N ASP A 153 -9.42 -17.17 3.59
CA ASP A 153 -8.21 -16.77 4.30
C ASP A 153 -7.36 -15.80 3.46
N LEU A 154 -7.17 -16.10 2.16
CA LEU A 154 -6.46 -15.22 1.24
C LEU A 154 -7.17 -13.86 1.10
N SER A 155 -8.50 -13.86 1.03
CA SER A 155 -9.30 -12.62 1.06
C SER A 155 -9.03 -11.81 2.33
N GLY A 156 -8.93 -12.45 3.49
CA GLY A 156 -8.53 -11.81 4.75
C GLY A 156 -7.13 -11.20 4.70
N ILE A 157 -6.15 -11.92 4.14
CA ILE A 157 -4.79 -11.40 3.95
C ILE A 157 -4.78 -10.15 3.06
N LEU A 158 -5.53 -10.17 1.95
CA LEU A 158 -5.63 -9.02 1.06
C LEU A 158 -6.25 -7.81 1.77
N ALA A 159 -7.20 -8.02 2.68
CA ALA A 159 -7.75 -6.95 3.52
C ALA A 159 -6.64 -6.26 4.31
N THR A 160 -5.84 -7.04 5.05
CA THR A 160 -4.73 -6.52 5.86
C THR A 160 -3.66 -5.82 5.02
N VAL A 161 -3.31 -6.39 3.86
CA VAL A 161 -2.33 -5.76 2.94
C VAL A 161 -2.87 -4.45 2.37
N GLY A 162 -4.14 -4.42 1.96
CA GLY A 162 -4.78 -3.21 1.45
C GLY A 162 -4.79 -2.09 2.49
N GLU A 163 -5.16 -2.38 3.74
CA GLU A 163 -5.11 -1.42 4.84
C GLU A 163 -3.69 -0.91 5.10
N ALA A 164 -2.70 -1.80 5.11
CA ALA A 164 -1.31 -1.42 5.31
C ALA A 164 -0.78 -0.51 4.19
N LEU A 165 -1.12 -0.81 2.93
CA LEU A 165 -0.76 0.01 1.78
C LEU A 165 -1.44 1.37 1.81
N ASN A 166 -2.70 1.45 2.22
CA ASN A 166 -3.41 2.72 2.37
C ASN A 166 -2.74 3.60 3.44
N GLY A 167 -2.43 3.02 4.60
CA GLY A 167 -1.72 3.72 5.67
C GLY A 167 -0.30 4.15 5.29
N LEU A 168 0.42 3.33 4.51
CA LEU A 168 1.70 3.72 3.92
C LEU A 168 1.54 4.88 2.94
N GLY A 169 0.51 4.81 2.09
CA GLY A 169 0.17 5.85 1.11
C GLY A 169 -0.01 7.20 1.78
N THR A 170 -0.86 7.27 2.80
CA THR A 170 -1.09 8.47 3.61
C THR A 170 0.20 9.05 4.17
N LYS A 171 1.03 8.22 4.82
CA LYS A 171 2.29 8.68 5.44
C LYS A 171 3.29 9.24 4.42
N LEU A 172 3.40 8.59 3.25
CA LEU A 172 4.30 9.05 2.19
C LEU A 172 3.82 10.36 1.58
N THR A 173 2.52 10.51 1.34
CA THR A 173 1.93 11.77 0.87
C THR A 173 2.11 12.89 1.88
N GLU A 174 1.86 12.65 3.18
CA GLU A 174 2.09 13.62 4.27
C GLU A 174 3.57 14.03 4.35
N SER A 175 4.48 13.07 4.25
CA SER A 175 5.92 13.33 4.29
C SER A 175 6.37 14.14 3.07
N GLY A 176 5.88 13.82 1.87
CA GLY A 176 6.14 14.59 0.65
C GLY A 176 5.61 16.02 0.73
N GLY A 177 4.39 16.20 1.28
CA GLY A 177 3.80 17.50 1.54
C GLY A 177 4.60 18.33 2.55
N SER A 178 5.04 17.71 3.65
CA SER A 178 5.87 18.35 4.67
C SER A 178 7.20 18.85 4.11
N VAL A 179 7.86 18.05 3.28
CA VAL A 179 9.10 18.45 2.59
C VAL A 179 8.83 19.63 1.65
N LYS A 180 7.70 19.64 0.94
CA LYS A 180 7.32 20.76 0.07
C LYS A 180 7.07 22.05 0.86
N THR A 181 6.42 21.97 2.01
CA THR A 181 6.20 23.13 2.91
C THR A 181 7.50 23.67 3.52
N LEU A 182 8.48 22.80 3.81
CA LEU A 182 9.79 23.24 4.28
C LEU A 182 10.58 24.05 3.25
N LEU A 183 10.23 23.95 1.96
CA LEU A 183 10.93 24.58 0.85
C LEU A 183 10.21 25.82 0.28
N SER A 184 9.01 26.12 0.78
CA SER A 184 8.17 27.27 0.39
C SER A 184 8.32 28.44 1.36
#